data_AF-A0A5C7MRN3-F1
#
_entry.id   AF-A0A5C7MRN3-F1
#
_cell.length_a   1.000
_cell.length_b   1.000
_cell.length_c   1.000
_cell.angle_alpha   90.00
_cell.angle_beta   90.00
_cell.angle_gamma   90.00
#
_symmetry.space_group_name_H-M   'P 1'
#
loop_
_entity.id
_entity.type
_entity.pdbx_description
1 polymer ?
#
loop_
_entity_poly.entity_id
_entity_poly.type
_entity_poly.pdbx_seq_one_letter_code
_entity_poly.pdbx_strand_id
1 'polypeptide(L)' 'MIEIVYRYHNQTRTVFVKCEHYNLTGSIKDRMALYILEQAYRSGKIKPGDCIVEATSGNTGIAFSAIGKALGHEVK' A
#
# COMPACT_ATOMS: atom_id res chain seq x y z
N MET A 1 -6.63 14.16 -3.52
CA MET A 1 -5.93 15.12 -2.63
C MET A 1 -7.01 16.01 -2.05
N ILE A 2 -6.95 16.33 -0.76
CA ILE A 2 -7.93 17.23 -0.12
C ILE A 2 -7.20 18.51 0.28
N GLU A 3 -7.81 19.65 0.03
CA GLU A 3 -7.38 20.95 0.53
C GLU A 3 -8.23 21.31 1.74
N ILE A 4 -7.57 21.69 2.84
CA ILE A 4 -8.23 22.20 4.04
C ILE A 4 -7.77 23.65 4.23
N VAL A 5 -8.70 24.57 4.02
CA VAL A 5 -8.51 26.00 4.29
C VAL A 5 -9.03 26.28 5.69
N TYR A 6 -8.21 26.89 6.54
CA TYR A 6 -8.57 27.20 7.93
C TYR A 6 -8.08 28.59 8.33
N ARG A 7 -8.67 29.15 9.40
CA ARG A 7 -8.29 30.43 9.98
C ARG A 7 -7.72 30.22 11.38
N TYR A 8 -6.56 30.80 11.64
CA TYR A 8 -5.89 30.77 12.95
C TYR A 8 -5.25 32.13 13.22
N HIS A 9 -5.57 32.76 14.37
CA HIS A 9 -5.16 34.14 14.72
C HIS A 9 -5.38 35.17 13.60
N ASN A 10 -6.60 35.21 13.04
CA ASN A 10 -6.98 36.06 11.90
C ASN A 10 -6.15 35.87 10.62
N GLN A 11 -5.31 34.84 10.53
CA GLN A 11 -4.58 34.48 9.32
C GLN A 11 -5.24 33.27 8.66
N THR A 12 -5.53 33.38 7.37
CA THR A 12 -5.97 32.25 6.54
C THR A 12 -4.75 31.43 6.14
N ARG A 13 -4.83 30.10 6.30
CA ARG A 13 -3.78 29.15 5.93
C ARG A 13 -4.40 27.93 5.25
N THR A 14 -3.57 27.22 4.51
CA THR A 14 -3.98 26.01 3.77
C THR A 14 -3.13 24.82 4.18
N VAL A 15 -3.76 23.67 4.37
CA VAL A 15 -3.10 22.36 4.52
C VAL A 15 -3.58 21.45 3.40
N PHE A 16 -2.64 20.79 2.73
CA PHE A 16 -2.95 19.76 1.74
C PHE A 16 -2.80 18.36 2.34
N VAL A 17 -3.77 17.50 2.07
CA VAL A 17 -3.80 16.11 2.56
C VAL A 17 -3.69 15.14 1.39
N LYS A 18 -2.69 14.27 1.47
CA LYS A 18 -2.53 13.14 0.55
C LYS A 18 -3.27 11.93 1.09
N CYS A 19 -4.42 11.63 0.48
CA CYS A 19 -5.34 10.59 0.95
C CYS A 19 -4.93 9.20 0.43
N GLU A 20 -3.89 8.61 1.02
CA GLU A 20 -3.40 7.28 0.62
C GLU A 20 -4.26 6.12 1.16
N HIS A 21 -5.31 6.41 1.93
CA HIS A 21 -6.27 5.41 2.37
C HIS A 21 -7.25 4.98 1.27
N TYR A 22 -7.24 5.61 0.10
CA TYR A 22 -8.05 5.19 -1.05
C TYR A 22 -7.42 4.05 -1.86
N ASN A 23 -6.20 3.61 -1.52
CA ASN A 23 -5.62 2.42 -2.15
C ASN A 23 -6.42 1.16 -1.75
N LEU A 24 -6.23 0.08 -2.51
CA LEU A 24 -6.97 -1.19 -2.45
C LEU A 24 -7.34 -1.68 -1.04
N THR A 25 -6.38 -1.65 -0.11
CA THR A 25 -6.53 -2.17 1.26
C THR A 25 -6.64 -1.08 2.32
N GLY A 26 -6.82 0.18 1.89
CA GLY A 26 -6.99 1.28 2.83
C GLY A 26 -5.69 1.94 3.27
N SER A 27 -4.55 1.66 2.63
CA SER A 27 -3.27 2.27 3.03
C SER A 27 -2.26 2.43 1.89
N ILE A 28 -1.26 3.30 2.12
CA ILE A 28 -0.15 3.49 1.17
C ILE A 28 0.65 2.21 0.87
N LYS A 29 0.55 1.17 1.73
CA LYS A 29 1.38 -0.03 1.59
C LYS A 29 1.05 -0.86 0.35
N ASP A 30 -0.15 -0.73 -0.22
CA ASP A 30 -0.50 -1.39 -1.49
C ASP A 30 0.48 -1.07 -2.61
N ARG A 31 0.90 0.20 -2.68
CA ARG A 31 1.83 0.67 -3.71
C ARG A 31 3.19 -0.03 -3.61
N MET A 32 3.67 -0.17 -2.38
CA MET A 32 4.94 -0.82 -2.09
C MET A 32 4.86 -2.34 -2.34
N ALA A 33 3.81 -2.99 -1.83
CA ALA A 33 3.63 -4.43 -1.99
C ALA A 33 3.50 -4.83 -3.47
N LEU A 34 2.70 -4.09 -4.25
CA LEU A 34 2.57 -4.30 -5.70
C LEU A 34 3.94 -4.16 -6.39
N TYR A 35 4.66 -3.08 -6.10
CA TYR A 35 5.98 -2.84 -6.69
C TYR A 35 6.97 -3.97 -6.37
N ILE A 36 7.05 -4.41 -5.11
CA ILE A 36 7.96 -5.49 -4.70
C ILE A 36 7.62 -6.79 -5.43
N LEU A 37 6.34 -7.16 -5.51
CA LEU A 37 5.91 -8.38 -6.20
C LEU A 37 6.20 -8.30 -7.70
N GLU A 38 5.92 -7.16 -8.35
CA GLU A 38 6.29 -6.94 -9.76
C GLU A 38 7.79 -7.09 -9.99
N GLN A 39 8.64 -6.53 -9.12
CA GLN A 39 10.09 -6.68 -9.25
C GLN A 39 10.54 -8.12 -8.99
N ALA A 40 9.94 -8.81 -8.02
CA ALA A 40 10.23 -10.21 -7.74
C ALA A 40 9.90 -11.11 -8.95
N TYR A 41 8.76 -10.86 -9.61
CA TYR A 41 8.40 -11.52 -10.86
C TYR A 41 9.38 -11.20 -12.00
N ARG A 42 9.68 -9.92 -12.22
CA ARG A 42 10.60 -9.47 -13.29
C ARG A 42 12.01 -10.05 -13.14
N SER A 43 12.48 -10.19 -11.90
CA SER A 43 13.78 -10.77 -11.59
C SER A 43 13.78 -12.29 -11.47
N GLY A 44 12.62 -12.95 -11.65
CA GLY A 44 12.48 -14.40 -11.54
C GLY A 44 12.66 -14.95 -10.13
N LYS A 45 12.59 -14.10 -9.10
CA LYS A 45 12.71 -14.50 -7.68
C LYS A 45 11.50 -15.27 -7.17
N ILE A 46 10.34 -15.04 -7.77
CA ILE A 46 9.11 -15.79 -7.50
C ILE A 46 8.50 -16.28 -8.82
N LYS A 47 7.76 -17.38 -8.73
CA LYS A 47 6.98 -18.00 -9.79
C LYS A 47 5.52 -18.12 -9.36
N PRO A 48 4.58 -18.30 -10.32
CA PRO A 48 3.18 -18.52 -9.98
C PRO A 48 3.02 -19.67 -8.96
N GLY A 49 2.29 -19.40 -7.88
CA GLY A 49 2.03 -20.37 -6.82
C GLY A 49 3.08 -20.42 -5.70
N ASP A 50 4.21 -19.73 -5.80
CA ASP A 50 5.17 -19.64 -4.68
C ASP A 50 4.51 -19.02 -3.43
N CYS A 51 4.95 -19.42 -2.24
CA CYS A 51 4.45 -18.83 -1.00
C CYS A 51 5.13 -17.48 -0.72
N ILE A 52 4.34 -16.48 -0.34
CA ILE A 52 4.82 -15.17 0.11
C ILE A 52 4.78 -15.14 1.63
N VAL A 53 5.87 -14.70 2.26
CA VAL A 53 5.95 -14.51 3.71
C VAL A 53 6.32 -13.06 4.01
N GLU A 54 5.57 -12.41 4.88
CA GLU A 54 5.82 -11.01 5.27
C GLU A 54 5.73 -10.83 6.79
N ALA A 55 6.85 -10.47 7.42
CA ALA A 55 6.91 -10.22 8.85
C ALA A 55 6.46 -8.79 9.18
N THR A 56 5.24 -8.64 9.68
CA THR A 56 4.66 -7.32 9.95
C THR A 56 3.56 -7.38 11.00
N SER A 57 3.30 -6.24 11.65
CA SER A 57 2.23 -6.07 12.63
C SER A 57 0.99 -5.35 12.09
N GLY A 58 0.94 -5.02 10.78
CA GLY A 58 -0.16 -4.21 10.26
C GLY A 58 -0.26 -4.12 8.74
N ASN A 59 -0.50 -2.90 8.24
CA ASN A 59 -0.93 -2.61 6.87
C ASN A 59 -0.10 -3.25 5.75
N THR A 60 1.19 -3.49 5.95
CA THR A 60 2.02 -4.21 4.97
C THR A 60 1.51 -5.63 4.75
N GLY A 61 1.16 -6.34 5.82
CA GLY A 61 0.68 -7.72 5.75
C GLY A 61 -0.68 -7.80 5.08
N ILE A 62 -1.56 -6.83 5.36
CA ILE A 62 -2.85 -6.69 4.67
C ILE A 62 -2.63 -6.48 3.17
N ALA A 63 -1.73 -5.57 2.79
CA ALA A 63 -1.40 -5.28 1.39
C ALA A 63 -0.84 -6.51 0.65
N PHE A 64 0.16 -7.20 1.23
CA PHE A 64 0.71 -8.43 0.64
C PHE A 64 -0.30 -9.56 0.60
N SER A 65 -1.16 -9.70 1.61
CA SER A 65 -2.23 -10.70 1.63
C SER A 65 -3.22 -10.47 0.49
N ALA A 66 -3.71 -9.25 0.32
CA ALA A 66 -4.67 -8.92 -0.73
C ALA A 66 -4.07 -9.07 -2.13
N ILE A 67 -2.91 -8.46 -2.37
CA ILE A 67 -2.28 -8.46 -3.70
C ILE A 67 -1.70 -9.84 -4.03
N GLY A 68 -1.01 -10.48 -3.07
CA GLY A 68 -0.49 -11.83 -3.24
C GLY A 68 -1.58 -12.84 -3.55
N LYS A 69 -2.73 -12.77 -2.86
CA LYS A 69 -3.87 -13.64 -3.15
C LYS A 69 -4.47 -13.36 -4.53
N ALA A 70 -4.60 -12.10 -4.91
CA ALA A 70 -5.08 -11.72 -6.26
C ALA A 70 -4.16 -12.23 -7.38
N LEU A 71 -2.86 -12.35 -7.10
CA LEU A 71 -1.85 -12.90 -8.01
C LEU A 71 -1.71 -14.44 -7.93
N GLY A 72 -2.55 -15.11 -7.13
CA GLY A 72 -2.58 -16.57 -7.04
C GLY A 72 -1.60 -17.21 -6.06
N HIS A 73 -1.06 -16.44 -5.12
CA HIS A 73 -0.15 -16.96 -4.09
C HIS A 73 -0.85 -17.25 -2.76
N GLU A 74 -0.28 -18.21 -2.02
CA GLU A 74 -0.51 -18.33 -0.58
C GLU A 74 0.36 -17.28 0.14
N VAL A 75 -0.22 -16.61 1.15
CA VAL A 75 0.47 -15.57 1.94
C VAL A 75 0.43 -15.97 3.42
N LYS A 76 1.57 -15.86 4.11
CA LYS A 76 1.75 -16.21 5.53
C LYS A 76 2.41 -15.09 6.33
#